data_AF-A0A1H5ETQ4-F1
#
_entry.id   AF-A0A1H5ETQ4-F1
#
_cell.length_a   1.000
_cell.length_b   1.000
_cell.length_c   1.000
_cell.angle_alpha   90.00
_cell.angle_beta   90.00
_cell.angle_gamma   90.00
#
_symmetry.space_group_name_H-M   'P 1'
#
loop_
_entity.id
_entity.type
_entity.pdbx_description
1 polymer ?
#
loop_
_entity_poly.entity_id
_entity_poly.type
_entity_poly.pdbx_seq_one_letter_code
_entity_poly.pdbx_strand_id
1 'polypeptide(L)'
;MDTTITRIGAVVVAELRSVGYMESTIGQYGKSIKALTEYARRRGANVYTPALGAGFASMTTSPRTGRFSAQRRFDYQRLVALFDSYVTTGRVDLSMRSRGGGGPRPTSGKFVVLTDSWESDMAERGLAAATREAYGRMSRSYLCFLESRGTVDLDDADGGTVLEFLGSLSPRWAKTSLFCAVSNLRPFLTFLGREDLIDAVNLAGVKRPHPIVPVLDDDDHRRIIAACTSGGVGVRDAAITLLALSTGLRACDIIALRLGDIDWQGQTIRLVQQKTGNPLTVPLIDVLTSMLADYVVHERPETQDDHLFVRRVAPHVRLRDHASIHRVTAAVFTAAEVTDVKGGTRLLRHNAASRMLRAATPLPTIAAVLGHASEESTKQYMNIDDERLLRCVLPVPQSARP
;
A
#
# COMPACT_ATOMS: atom_id res chain seq x y z
N MET A 1 29.44 21.39 -9.03
CA MET A 1 28.43 20.81 -9.94
C MET A 1 27.76 21.95 -10.68
N ASP A 2 27.64 21.86 -12.00
CA ASP A 2 26.81 22.79 -12.77
C ASP A 2 25.34 22.50 -12.45
N THR A 3 24.68 23.45 -11.81
CA THR A 3 23.29 23.38 -11.34
C THR A 3 22.31 24.12 -12.25
N THR A 4 22.71 24.45 -13.48
CA THR A 4 21.80 25.01 -14.47
C THR A 4 20.67 24.02 -14.80
N ILE A 5 19.45 24.54 -14.95
CA ILE A 5 18.26 23.71 -15.19
C ILE A 5 18.43 22.84 -16.45
N THR A 6 19.05 23.41 -17.50
CA THR A 6 19.31 22.72 -18.76
C THR A 6 20.29 21.55 -18.56
N ARG A 7 21.36 21.74 -17.79
CA ARG A 7 22.34 20.68 -17.54
C ARG A 7 21.75 19.56 -16.71
N ILE A 8 21.05 19.88 -15.61
CA ILE A 8 20.38 18.88 -14.78
C ILE A 8 19.33 18.13 -15.60
N GLY A 9 18.55 18.84 -16.41
CA GLY A 9 17.57 18.24 -17.31
C GLY A 9 18.18 17.24 -18.29
N ALA A 10 19.35 17.54 -18.86
CA ALA A 10 20.07 16.62 -19.73
C ALA A 10 20.56 15.37 -18.99
N VAL A 11 21.08 15.54 -17.76
CA VAL A 11 21.49 14.40 -16.92
C VAL A 11 20.30 13.52 -16.59
N VAL A 12 19.17 14.10 -16.15
CA VAL A 12 17.94 13.36 -15.86
C VAL A 12 17.45 12.56 -17.08
N VAL A 13 17.44 13.17 -18.27
CA VAL A 13 17.03 12.48 -19.50
C VAL A 13 17.99 11.33 -19.86
N ALA A 14 19.30 11.53 -19.71
CA ALA A 14 20.30 10.49 -19.95
C ALA A 14 20.11 9.29 -18.99
N GLU A 15 19.92 9.57 -17.71
CA GLU A 15 19.67 8.55 -16.69
C GLU A 15 18.36 7.78 -16.95
N LEU A 16 17.28 8.48 -17.30
CA LEU A 16 16.00 7.84 -17.67
C LEU A 16 16.17 6.88 -18.86
N ARG A 17 16.93 7.26 -19.88
CA ARG A 17 17.24 6.38 -21.02
C ARG A 17 18.06 5.17 -20.62
N SER A 18 19.09 5.37 -19.79
CA SER A 18 19.95 4.27 -19.32
C SER A 18 19.18 3.18 -18.57
N VAL A 19 18.11 3.56 -17.87
CA VAL A 19 17.24 2.64 -17.10
C VAL A 19 16.08 2.08 -17.96
N GLY A 20 16.02 2.43 -19.25
CA GLY A 20 15.05 1.86 -20.19
C GLY A 20 13.64 2.48 -20.11
N TYR A 21 13.51 3.74 -19.71
CA TYR A 21 12.22 4.43 -19.82
C TYR A 21 11.79 4.59 -21.28
N MET A 22 10.48 4.43 -21.55
CA MET A 22 9.91 4.65 -22.89
C MET A 22 10.13 6.10 -23.35
N GLU A 23 10.43 6.32 -24.63
CA GLU A 23 10.64 7.66 -25.21
C GLU A 23 9.41 8.57 -25.04
N SER A 24 8.20 8.02 -25.03
CA SER A 24 6.97 8.78 -24.72
C SER A 24 7.00 9.36 -23.29
N THR A 25 7.53 8.59 -22.33
CA THR A 25 7.67 9.03 -20.93
C THR A 25 8.80 10.05 -20.80
N ILE A 26 9.93 9.82 -21.47
CA ILE A 26 11.04 10.78 -21.54
C ILE A 26 10.58 12.11 -22.15
N GLY A 27 9.76 12.05 -23.21
CA GLY A 27 9.14 13.22 -23.82
C GLY A 27 8.26 14.01 -22.85
N GLN A 28 7.55 13.34 -21.95
CA GLN A 28 6.77 13.99 -20.88
C GLN A 28 7.69 14.70 -19.87
N TYR A 29 8.80 14.09 -19.48
CA TYR A 29 9.81 14.78 -18.67
C TYR A 29 10.39 15.99 -19.40
N GLY A 30 10.66 15.89 -20.70
CA GLY A 30 11.13 17.01 -21.53
C GLY A 30 10.14 18.19 -21.54
N LYS A 31 8.83 17.93 -21.60
CA LYS A 31 7.80 18.97 -21.48
C LYS A 31 7.84 19.64 -20.11
N SER A 32 7.98 18.86 -19.04
CA SER A 32 8.05 19.37 -17.67
C SER A 32 9.34 20.16 -17.41
N ILE A 33 10.48 19.74 -17.97
CA ILE A 33 11.76 20.47 -17.92
C ILE A 33 11.61 21.83 -18.62
N LYS A 34 11.04 21.86 -19.84
CA LYS A 34 10.76 23.13 -20.54
C LYS A 34 9.87 24.07 -19.71
N ALA A 35 8.85 23.53 -19.05
CA ALA A 35 7.98 24.30 -18.17
C ALA A 35 8.72 24.84 -16.94
N LEU A 36 9.63 24.06 -16.36
CA LEU A 36 10.48 24.49 -15.24
C LEU A 36 11.46 25.60 -15.69
N THR A 37 12.08 25.46 -16.85
CA THR A 37 12.97 26.48 -17.42
C THR A 37 12.22 27.80 -17.66
N GLU A 38 11.00 27.75 -18.22
CA GLU A 38 10.15 28.93 -18.39
C GLU A 38 9.79 29.59 -17.05
N TYR A 39 9.43 28.78 -16.06
CA TYR A 39 9.09 29.25 -14.71
C TYR A 39 10.26 29.97 -14.03
N ALA A 40 11.47 29.43 -14.18
CA ALA A 40 12.70 30.01 -13.64
C ALA A 40 13.08 31.31 -14.35
N ARG A 41 12.99 31.33 -15.69
CA ARG A 41 13.32 32.52 -16.49
C ARG A 41 12.46 33.72 -16.14
N ARG A 42 11.15 33.52 -15.91
CA ARG A 42 10.23 34.59 -15.46
C ARG A 42 10.60 35.20 -14.11
N ARG A 43 11.44 34.52 -13.31
CA ARG A 43 11.95 34.97 -12.02
C ARG A 43 13.41 35.45 -12.10
N GLY A 44 13.96 35.59 -13.31
CA GLY A 44 15.36 35.97 -13.51
C GLY A 44 16.38 34.90 -13.09
N ALA A 45 15.94 33.64 -12.91
CA ALA A 45 16.78 32.54 -12.48
C ALA A 45 17.11 31.59 -13.64
N ASN A 46 18.36 31.14 -13.73
CA ASN A 46 18.81 30.07 -14.65
C ASN A 46 19.36 28.84 -13.90
N VAL A 47 19.71 29.04 -12.63
CA VAL A 47 20.23 28.01 -11.74
C VAL A 47 19.07 27.39 -10.95
N TYR A 48 19.07 26.08 -10.84
CA TYR A 48 18.09 25.36 -10.04
C TYR A 48 18.42 25.47 -8.55
N THR A 49 17.40 25.73 -7.74
CA THR A 49 17.45 25.61 -6.27
C THR A 49 16.24 24.81 -5.78
N PRO A 50 16.35 24.09 -4.65
CA PRO A 50 15.20 23.37 -4.09
C PRO A 50 13.99 24.27 -3.80
N ALA A 51 14.22 25.54 -3.41
CA ALA A 51 13.16 26.53 -3.23
C ALA A 51 12.42 26.85 -4.54
N LEU A 52 13.16 27.02 -5.65
CA LEU A 52 12.58 27.22 -6.97
C LEU A 52 11.79 25.97 -7.42
N GLY A 53 12.32 24.78 -7.16
CA GLY A 53 11.64 23.50 -7.38
C GLY A 53 10.32 23.39 -6.62
N ALA A 54 10.31 23.71 -5.33
CA ALA A 54 9.10 23.71 -4.49
C ALA A 54 8.03 24.67 -5.03
N GLY A 55 8.44 25.87 -5.44
CA GLY A 55 7.55 26.84 -6.08
C GLY A 55 6.99 26.37 -7.43
N PHE A 56 7.75 25.58 -8.19
CA PHE A 56 7.27 24.96 -9.42
C PHE A 56 6.29 23.80 -9.15
N ALA A 57 6.62 22.93 -8.20
CA ALA A 57 5.79 21.78 -7.82
C ALA A 57 4.42 22.17 -7.24
N SER A 58 4.30 23.37 -6.66
CA SER A 58 3.03 23.88 -6.14
C SER A 58 2.03 24.30 -7.23
N MET A 59 2.48 24.47 -8.49
CA MET A 59 1.64 24.80 -9.65
C MET A 59 0.77 23.62 -10.10
N THR A 60 -0.17 23.22 -9.26
CA THR A 60 -1.03 22.05 -9.44
C THR A 60 -2.32 22.36 -10.21
N THR A 61 -2.66 23.63 -10.41
CA THR A 61 -3.82 24.06 -11.18
C THR A 61 -3.47 24.21 -12.66
N SER A 62 -4.40 23.80 -13.52
CA SER A 62 -4.27 23.92 -14.96
C SER A 62 -4.57 25.37 -15.39
N PRO A 63 -3.65 26.06 -16.09
CA PRO A 63 -3.91 27.42 -16.60
C PRO A 63 -5.09 27.48 -17.57
N ARG A 64 -5.37 26.36 -18.26
CA ARG A 64 -6.45 26.27 -19.26
C ARG A 64 -7.83 26.11 -18.64
N THR A 65 -7.92 25.39 -17.52
CA THR A 65 -9.21 24.99 -16.95
C THR A 65 -9.48 25.59 -15.57
N GLY A 66 -8.50 26.25 -14.94
CA GLY A 66 -8.57 26.76 -13.57
C GLY A 66 -8.65 25.68 -12.48
N ARG A 67 -8.91 24.43 -12.87
CA ARG A 67 -9.09 23.28 -11.96
C ARG A 67 -7.76 22.62 -11.60
N PHE A 68 -7.76 21.97 -10.44
CA PHE A 68 -6.69 21.09 -9.99
C PHE A 68 -6.42 19.95 -10.99
N SER A 69 -5.16 19.66 -11.27
CA SER A 69 -4.73 18.55 -12.13
C SER A 69 -3.83 17.59 -11.35
N ALA A 70 -4.35 16.38 -11.11
CA ALA A 70 -3.60 15.32 -10.43
C ALA A 70 -2.35 14.89 -11.22
N GLN A 71 -2.45 14.82 -12.56
CA GLN A 71 -1.33 14.47 -13.42
C GLN A 71 -0.22 15.53 -13.35
N ARG A 72 -0.58 16.82 -13.44
CA ARG A 72 0.38 17.92 -13.33
C ARG A 72 1.10 17.91 -11.99
N ARG A 73 0.35 17.74 -10.90
CA ARG A 73 0.92 17.58 -9.56
C ARG A 73 1.93 16.44 -9.52
N PHE A 74 1.58 15.29 -10.07
CA PHE A 74 2.47 14.13 -10.12
C PHE A 74 3.74 14.41 -10.93
N ASP A 75 3.60 14.89 -12.17
CA ASP A 75 4.72 15.14 -13.08
C ASP A 75 5.70 16.16 -12.48
N TYR A 76 5.20 17.25 -11.91
CA TYR A 76 6.04 18.32 -11.38
C TYR A 76 6.71 17.92 -10.07
N GLN A 77 5.98 17.27 -9.15
CA GLN A 77 6.57 16.76 -7.92
C GLN A 77 7.63 15.69 -8.20
N ARG A 78 7.41 14.84 -9.22
CA ARG A 78 8.40 13.84 -9.61
C ARG A 78 9.62 14.48 -10.25
N LEU A 79 9.46 15.44 -11.16
CA LEU A 79 10.61 16.14 -11.77
C LEU A 79 11.47 16.85 -10.72
N VAL A 80 10.84 17.60 -9.82
CA VAL A 80 11.52 18.34 -8.75
C VAL A 80 12.30 17.39 -7.84
N ALA A 81 11.71 16.25 -7.49
CA ALA A 81 12.42 15.21 -6.75
C ALA A 81 13.71 14.73 -7.43
N LEU A 82 13.70 14.53 -8.74
CA LEU A 82 14.89 14.10 -9.49
C LEU A 82 15.96 15.20 -9.48
N PHE A 83 15.56 16.45 -9.66
CA PHE A 83 16.47 17.59 -9.63
C PHE A 83 17.07 17.79 -8.23
N ASP A 84 16.24 17.75 -7.18
CA ASP A 84 16.67 17.84 -5.78
C ASP A 84 17.67 16.74 -5.43
N SER A 85 17.41 15.50 -5.86
CA SER A 85 18.32 14.37 -5.62
C SER A 85 19.68 14.58 -6.26
N TYR A 86 19.72 15.09 -7.51
CA TYR A 86 20.96 15.36 -8.21
C TYR A 86 21.74 16.52 -7.57
N VAL A 87 21.06 17.59 -7.16
CA VAL A 87 21.72 18.73 -6.50
C VAL A 87 22.28 18.34 -5.14
N THR A 88 21.57 17.48 -4.40
CA THR A 88 21.96 17.09 -3.04
C THR A 88 23.03 16.00 -3.03
N THR A 89 22.95 15.02 -3.94
CA THR A 89 23.79 13.80 -3.90
C THR A 89 24.72 13.65 -5.09
N GLY A 90 24.57 14.48 -6.14
CA GLY A 90 25.27 14.33 -7.41
C GLY A 90 24.74 13.23 -8.32
N ARG A 91 23.69 12.50 -7.92
CA ARG A 91 23.08 11.40 -8.68
C ARG A 91 21.58 11.59 -8.78
N VAL A 92 20.99 11.16 -9.90
CA VAL A 92 19.55 11.20 -10.09
C VAL A 92 18.92 9.98 -9.41
N ASP A 93 18.15 10.22 -8.35
CA ASP A 93 17.43 9.16 -7.65
C ASP A 93 16.13 8.77 -8.39
N LEU A 94 16.25 7.73 -9.20
CA LEU A 94 15.11 7.13 -9.91
C LEU A 94 14.27 6.20 -9.03
N SER A 95 14.59 6.05 -7.73
CA SER A 95 13.81 5.21 -6.82
C SER A 95 12.35 5.65 -6.76
N MET A 96 11.46 4.66 -6.61
CA MET A 96 10.04 4.91 -6.48
C MET A 96 9.75 5.60 -5.14
N ARG A 97 8.92 6.65 -5.15
CA ARG A 97 8.39 7.22 -3.90
C ARG A 97 7.17 6.40 -3.45
N SER A 98 7.05 6.16 -2.15
CA SER A 98 5.83 5.58 -1.57
C SER A 98 4.71 6.61 -1.58
N ARG A 99 3.46 6.15 -1.71
CA ARG A 99 2.30 6.95 -1.31
C ARG A 99 2.44 7.26 0.18
N GLY A 100 2.68 8.51 0.53
CA GLY A 100 2.82 8.88 1.93
C GLY A 100 3.52 10.20 2.19
N GLY A 101 4.56 10.54 1.42
CA GLY A 101 5.25 11.84 1.51
C GLY A 101 5.63 12.29 2.92
N GLY A 102 5.77 11.36 3.88
CA GLY A 102 5.97 11.65 5.30
C GLY A 102 4.75 12.18 6.06
N GLY A 103 3.64 12.51 5.37
CA GLY A 103 2.49 13.20 5.96
C GLY A 103 2.77 14.67 6.31
N PRO A 104 1.80 15.40 6.89
CA PRO A 104 2.06 16.71 7.47
C PRO A 104 3.13 16.58 8.58
N ARG A 105 3.97 17.60 8.75
CA ARG A 105 5.00 17.67 9.80
C ARG A 105 4.82 18.95 10.62
N PRO A 106 4.97 18.88 11.95
CA PRO A 106 4.90 20.05 12.80
C PRO A 106 6.06 21.01 12.52
N THR A 107 5.88 22.27 12.89
CA THR A 107 6.85 23.37 12.73
C THR A 107 7.34 23.94 14.06
N SER A 108 6.58 23.75 15.13
CA SER A 108 6.96 24.07 16.50
C SER A 108 8.19 23.26 16.90
N GLY A 109 9.20 23.92 17.46
CA GLY A 109 10.43 23.27 17.90
C GLY A 109 10.16 22.12 18.89
N LYS A 110 9.21 22.29 19.81
CA LYS A 110 8.84 21.24 20.78
C LYS A 110 8.25 20.01 20.09
N PHE A 111 7.35 20.20 19.14
CA PHE A 111 6.71 19.09 18.42
C PHE A 111 7.65 18.41 17.41
N VAL A 112 8.61 19.13 16.85
CA VAL A 112 9.67 18.54 16.02
C VAL A 112 10.51 17.59 16.87
N VAL A 113 11.03 18.05 18.02
CA VAL A 113 11.79 17.20 18.95
C VAL A 113 10.96 16.00 19.41
N LEU A 114 9.68 16.20 19.74
CA LEU A 114 8.79 15.11 20.14
C LEU A 114 8.57 14.07 19.04
N THR A 115 8.44 14.53 17.79
CA THR A 115 8.29 13.65 16.63
C THR A 115 9.54 12.79 16.45
N ASP A 116 10.73 13.39 16.58
CA ASP A 116 12.00 12.68 16.42
C ASP A 116 12.23 11.65 17.55
N SER A 117 11.89 12.01 18.79
CA SER A 117 11.91 11.07 19.92
C SER A 117 10.96 9.88 19.71
N TRP A 118 9.74 10.14 19.22
CA TRP A 118 8.78 9.07 18.92
C TRP A 118 9.23 8.17 17.76
N GLU A 119 9.80 8.75 16.69
CA GLU A 119 10.35 7.97 15.57
C GLU A 119 11.53 7.09 16.02
N SER A 120 12.33 7.56 16.98
CA SER A 120 13.45 6.84 17.58
C SER A 120 12.96 5.68 18.47
N ASP A 121 12.01 5.91 19.38
CA ASP A 121 11.40 4.86 20.23
C ASP A 121 10.86 3.69 19.38
N MET A 122 10.10 4.02 18.32
CA MET A 122 9.55 3.01 17.42
C MET A 122 10.64 2.19 16.72
N ALA A 123 11.80 2.80 16.43
CA ALA A 123 12.93 2.14 15.80
C ALA A 123 13.67 1.23 16.81
N GLU A 124 13.90 1.70 18.03
CA GLU A 124 14.53 0.95 19.12
C GLU A 124 13.71 -0.28 19.52
N ARG A 125 12.38 -0.17 19.51
CA ARG A 125 11.45 -1.27 19.74
C ARG A 125 11.38 -2.28 18.57
N GLY A 126 12.11 -2.04 17.49
CA GLY A 126 12.15 -2.93 16.34
C GLY A 126 10.84 -3.02 15.56
N LEU A 127 9.98 -1.98 15.60
CA LEU A 127 8.71 -2.00 14.88
C LEU A 127 8.94 -2.01 13.36
N ALA A 128 8.12 -2.79 12.64
CA ALA A 128 8.18 -2.88 11.18
C ALA A 128 8.00 -1.50 10.52
N ALA A 129 8.75 -1.21 9.46
CA ALA A 129 8.77 0.11 8.81
C ALA A 129 7.36 0.63 8.41
N ALA A 130 6.46 -0.25 7.96
CA ALA A 130 5.09 0.12 7.63
C ALA A 130 4.27 0.54 8.88
N THR A 131 4.50 -0.10 10.02
CA THR A 131 3.90 0.25 11.31
C THR A 131 4.41 1.60 11.80
N ARG A 132 5.74 1.83 11.74
CA ARG A 132 6.34 3.12 12.11
C ARG A 132 5.78 4.26 11.27
N GLU A 133 5.63 4.07 9.96
CA GLU A 133 5.05 5.10 9.09
C GLU A 133 3.57 5.34 9.40
N ALA A 134 2.80 4.30 9.73
CA ALA A 134 1.38 4.44 10.08
C ALA A 134 1.19 5.22 11.39
N TYR A 135 1.96 4.89 12.43
CA TYR A 135 1.93 5.55 13.74
C TYR A 135 2.53 6.95 13.69
N GLY A 136 3.68 7.09 13.04
CA GLY A 136 4.34 8.39 12.81
C GLY A 136 3.44 9.36 12.05
N ARG A 137 2.77 8.90 10.99
CA ARG A 137 1.85 9.77 10.23
C ARG A 137 0.67 10.24 11.07
N MET A 138 0.11 9.37 11.91
CA MET A 138 -1.04 9.72 12.74
C MET A 138 -0.65 10.72 13.85
N SER A 139 0.45 10.45 14.56
CA SER A 139 1.00 11.35 15.58
C SER A 139 1.33 12.73 15.00
N ARG A 140 2.06 12.80 13.88
CA ARG A 140 2.34 14.09 13.21
C ARG A 140 1.06 14.81 12.76
N SER A 141 0.06 14.08 12.27
CA SER A 141 -1.22 14.69 11.90
C SER A 141 -1.95 15.30 13.09
N TYR A 142 -1.85 14.71 14.28
CA TYR A 142 -2.40 15.28 15.51
C TYR A 142 -1.59 16.50 15.97
N LEU A 143 -0.25 16.44 15.95
CA LEU A 143 0.60 17.58 16.31
C LEU A 143 0.39 18.78 15.38
N CYS A 144 0.30 18.58 14.08
CA CYS A 144 -0.05 19.66 13.13
C CYS A 144 -1.45 20.22 13.37
N PHE A 145 -2.39 19.39 13.82
CA PHE A 145 -3.72 19.86 14.20
C PHE A 145 -3.65 20.77 15.42
N LEU A 146 -2.90 20.40 16.46
CA LEU A 146 -2.66 21.25 17.63
C LEU A 146 -2.04 22.60 17.23
N GLU A 147 -1.00 22.61 16.38
CA GLU A 147 -0.39 23.85 15.89
C GLU A 147 -1.41 24.73 15.15
N SER A 148 -2.27 24.13 14.34
CA SER A 148 -3.30 24.87 13.61
C SER A 148 -4.35 25.52 14.52
N ARG A 149 -4.45 25.07 15.77
CA ARG A 149 -5.30 25.63 16.83
C ARG A 149 -4.55 26.58 17.76
N GLY A 150 -3.27 26.82 17.52
CA GLY A 150 -2.41 27.69 18.34
C GLY A 150 -1.74 26.97 19.52
N THR A 151 -1.97 25.67 19.70
CA THR A 151 -1.32 24.86 20.73
C THR A 151 0.04 24.42 20.22
N VAL A 152 1.11 24.95 20.82
CA VAL A 152 2.50 24.66 20.44
C VAL A 152 3.25 23.79 21.46
N ASP A 153 2.58 23.48 22.58
CA ASP A 153 3.04 22.64 23.66
C ASP A 153 2.03 21.53 23.95
N LEU A 154 2.51 20.36 24.37
CA LEU A 154 1.65 19.23 24.68
C LEU A 154 1.04 19.35 26.09
N ASP A 155 1.64 20.13 26.97
CA ASP A 155 1.11 20.40 28.31
C ASP A 155 -0.23 21.15 28.24
N ASP A 156 -0.45 21.92 27.18
CA ASP A 156 -1.70 22.63 26.90
C ASP A 156 -2.75 21.75 26.19
N ALA A 157 -2.40 20.51 25.83
CA ALA A 157 -3.32 19.59 25.19
C ALA A 157 -4.12 18.80 26.24
N ASP A 158 -5.42 18.66 26.02
CA ASP A 158 -6.32 17.87 26.88
C ASP A 158 -7.15 16.87 26.06
N GLY A 159 -8.03 16.12 26.73
CA GLY A 159 -8.94 15.19 26.07
C GLY A 159 -9.89 15.85 25.06
N GLY A 160 -10.23 17.13 25.27
CA GLY A 160 -11.01 17.92 24.32
C GLY A 160 -10.29 18.06 22.98
N THR A 161 -9.00 18.37 22.98
CA THR A 161 -8.19 18.47 21.75
C THR A 161 -8.16 17.17 20.95
N VAL A 162 -8.14 16.02 21.62
CA VAL A 162 -8.18 14.69 20.98
C VAL A 162 -9.53 14.46 20.29
N LEU A 163 -10.63 14.74 21.00
CA LEU A 163 -11.98 14.59 20.44
C LEU A 163 -12.21 15.56 19.29
N GLU A 164 -11.73 16.80 19.38
CA GLU A 164 -11.77 17.78 18.30
C GLU A 164 -10.95 17.32 17.09
N PHE A 165 -9.77 16.75 17.30
CA PHE A 165 -8.95 16.18 16.24
C PHE A 165 -9.70 15.06 15.51
N LEU A 166 -10.25 14.08 16.24
CA LEU A 166 -11.04 12.99 15.65
C LEU A 166 -12.29 13.52 14.95
N GLY A 167 -12.94 14.53 15.52
CA GLY A 167 -14.06 15.26 14.92
C GLY A 167 -13.68 15.94 13.60
N SER A 168 -12.49 16.53 13.50
CA SER A 168 -11.98 17.16 12.28
C SER A 168 -11.73 16.17 11.14
N LEU A 169 -11.46 14.89 11.46
CA LEU A 169 -11.25 13.82 10.48
C LEU A 169 -12.57 13.27 9.94
N SER A 170 -13.64 13.26 10.75
CA SER A 170 -14.93 12.64 10.45
C SER A 170 -15.55 13.08 9.10
N PRO A 171 -15.55 14.37 8.70
CA PRO A 171 -16.12 14.79 7.42
C PRO A 171 -15.34 14.29 6.19
N ARG A 172 -14.05 13.96 6.37
CA ARG A 172 -13.14 13.62 5.27
C ARG A 172 -12.86 12.12 5.19
N TRP A 173 -13.12 11.38 6.25
CA TRP A 173 -12.74 9.99 6.41
C TRP A 173 -13.98 9.11 6.52
N ALA A 174 -13.92 7.92 5.93
CA ALA A 174 -14.94 6.90 6.19
C ALA A 174 -14.90 6.48 7.67
N LYS A 175 -16.07 6.14 8.25
CA LYS A 175 -16.17 5.66 9.64
C LYS A 175 -15.24 4.47 9.92
N THR A 176 -15.08 3.57 8.94
CA THR A 176 -14.14 2.44 9.02
C THR A 176 -12.68 2.86 9.10
N SER A 177 -12.32 4.00 8.50
CA SER A 177 -10.97 4.58 8.54
C SER A 177 -10.70 5.34 9.84
N LEU A 178 -11.73 5.88 10.51
CA LEU A 178 -11.57 6.54 11.82
C LEU A 178 -11.07 5.56 12.89
N PHE A 179 -11.48 4.29 12.83
CA PHE A 179 -10.92 3.27 13.71
C PHE A 179 -9.40 3.13 13.57
N CYS A 180 -8.88 3.24 12.33
CA CYS A 180 -7.44 3.24 12.10
C CYS A 180 -6.77 4.50 12.68
N ALA A 181 -7.44 5.65 12.66
CA ALA A 181 -6.92 6.87 13.28
C ALA A 181 -6.73 6.69 14.79
N VAL A 182 -7.79 6.23 15.48
CA VAL A 182 -7.76 5.90 16.91
C VAL A 182 -6.69 4.85 17.23
N SER A 183 -6.67 3.75 16.47
CA SER A 183 -5.73 2.64 16.69
C SER A 183 -4.28 3.01 16.48
N ASN A 184 -3.99 3.92 15.53
CA ASN A 184 -2.63 4.37 15.23
C ASN A 184 -2.19 5.54 16.10
N LEU A 185 -3.11 6.30 16.71
CA LEU A 185 -2.80 7.40 17.63
C LEU A 185 -2.50 6.88 19.03
N ARG A 186 -3.21 5.84 19.49
CA ARG A 186 -3.05 5.29 20.85
C ARG A 186 -1.59 4.97 21.24
N PRO A 187 -0.78 4.28 20.41
CA PRO A 187 0.61 3.97 20.77
C PRO A 187 1.45 5.22 21.04
N PHE A 188 1.20 6.31 20.31
CA PHE A 188 1.85 7.59 20.54
C PHE A 188 1.43 8.19 21.89
N LEU A 189 0.13 8.22 22.21
CA LEU A 189 -0.33 8.73 23.50
C LEU A 189 0.20 7.89 24.69
N THR A 190 0.33 6.58 24.51
CA THR A 190 0.98 5.69 25.49
C THR A 190 2.46 6.02 25.67
N PHE A 191 3.18 6.32 24.59
CA PHE A 191 4.57 6.79 24.66
C PHE A 191 4.71 8.11 25.45
N LEU A 192 3.72 9.01 25.35
CA LEU A 192 3.71 10.27 26.10
C LEU A 192 3.42 10.08 27.60
N GLY A 193 2.95 8.90 28.02
CA GLY A 193 2.52 8.67 29.41
C GLY A 193 1.26 9.45 29.81
N ARG A 194 0.45 9.90 28.85
CA ARG A 194 -0.74 10.74 29.06
C ARG A 194 -2.01 9.90 29.08
N GLU A 195 -2.35 9.34 30.24
CA GLU A 195 -3.54 8.50 30.42
C GLU A 195 -4.84 9.25 30.12
N ASP A 196 -4.91 10.54 30.46
CA ASP A 196 -6.05 11.42 30.17
C ASP A 196 -6.38 11.50 28.67
N LEU A 197 -5.36 11.55 27.81
CA LEU A 197 -5.54 11.58 26.36
C LEU A 197 -5.95 10.21 25.81
N ILE A 198 -5.46 9.12 26.41
CA ILE A 198 -5.85 7.75 26.06
C ILE A 198 -7.32 7.52 26.39
N ASP A 199 -7.78 8.01 27.53
CA ASP A 199 -9.17 7.94 27.95
C ASP A 199 -10.07 8.73 27.01
N ALA A 200 -9.65 9.91 26.56
CA ALA A 200 -10.37 10.66 25.54
C ALA A 200 -10.52 9.88 24.22
N VAL A 201 -9.46 9.19 23.78
CA VAL A 201 -9.51 8.30 22.61
C VAL A 201 -10.50 7.14 22.82
N ASN A 202 -10.57 6.58 24.04
CA ASN A 202 -11.54 5.54 24.39
C ASN A 202 -12.98 6.07 24.36
N LEU A 203 -13.20 7.27 24.89
CA LEU A 203 -14.50 7.95 24.94
C LEU A 203 -15.06 8.28 23.56
N ALA A 204 -14.21 8.42 22.53
CA ALA A 204 -14.65 8.62 21.16
C ALA A 204 -15.55 7.49 20.61
N GLY A 205 -15.59 6.32 21.29
CA GLY A 205 -16.56 5.26 21.00
C GLY A 205 -16.41 4.61 19.62
N VAL A 206 -15.25 4.78 18.98
CA VAL A 206 -15.01 4.28 17.62
C VAL A 206 -14.83 2.77 17.65
N LYS A 207 -15.90 2.04 17.29
CA LYS A 207 -15.88 0.59 17.23
C LYS A 207 -15.17 0.08 15.98
N ARG A 208 -14.46 -1.03 16.12
CA ARG A 208 -13.89 -1.77 14.99
C ARG A 208 -15.03 -2.34 14.15
N PRO A 209 -15.11 -2.03 12.85
CA PRO A 209 -16.08 -2.67 11.99
C PRO A 209 -15.65 -4.12 11.70
N HIS A 210 -16.59 -5.05 11.81
CA HIS A 210 -16.41 -6.46 11.43
C HIS A 210 -17.34 -6.82 10.26
N PRO A 211 -17.10 -6.25 9.05
CA PRO A 211 -17.92 -6.59 7.90
C PRO A 211 -17.67 -8.04 7.49
N ILE A 212 -18.74 -8.74 7.12
CA ILE A 212 -18.66 -10.03 6.44
C ILE A 212 -17.98 -9.77 5.09
N VAL A 213 -16.88 -10.48 4.84
CA VAL A 213 -16.17 -10.38 3.56
C VAL A 213 -16.90 -11.32 2.60
N PRO A 214 -17.32 -10.86 1.41
CA PRO A 214 -17.97 -11.73 0.45
C PRO A 214 -17.03 -12.85 0.01
N VAL A 215 -17.59 -13.98 -0.42
CA VAL A 215 -16.85 -15.12 -0.97
C VAL A 215 -17.30 -15.28 -2.42
N LEU A 216 -16.33 -15.53 -3.32
CA LEU A 216 -16.64 -15.84 -4.71
C LEU A 216 -17.45 -17.14 -4.79
N ASP A 217 -18.52 -17.12 -5.56
CA ASP A 217 -19.20 -18.34 -5.95
C ASP A 217 -18.35 -19.16 -6.93
N ASP A 218 -18.81 -20.37 -7.28
CA ASP A 218 -18.05 -21.25 -8.17
C ASP A 218 -17.99 -20.73 -9.62
N ASP A 219 -18.95 -19.91 -10.04
CA ASP A 219 -18.99 -19.36 -11.39
C ASP A 219 -18.01 -18.19 -11.56
N ASP A 220 -18.03 -17.23 -10.63
CA ASP A 220 -17.03 -16.16 -10.49
C ASP A 220 -15.62 -16.74 -10.40
N HIS A 221 -15.44 -17.80 -9.60
CA HIS A 221 -14.15 -18.47 -9.46
C HIS A 221 -13.66 -19.05 -10.79
N ARG A 222 -14.53 -19.73 -11.55
CA ARG A 222 -14.21 -20.24 -12.89
C ARG A 222 -13.91 -19.12 -13.88
N ARG A 223 -14.70 -18.03 -13.88
CA ARG A 223 -14.50 -16.87 -14.74
C ARG A 223 -13.14 -16.21 -14.49
N ILE A 224 -12.73 -16.06 -13.22
CA ILE A 224 -11.41 -15.52 -12.87
C ILE A 224 -10.29 -16.43 -13.37
N ILE A 225 -10.40 -17.75 -13.20
CA ILE A 225 -9.40 -18.70 -13.72
C ILE A 225 -9.33 -18.61 -15.25
N ALA A 226 -10.49 -18.61 -15.93
CA ALA A 226 -10.57 -18.51 -17.37
C ALA A 226 -9.95 -17.20 -17.90
N ALA A 227 -10.19 -16.07 -17.24
CA ALA A 227 -9.57 -14.79 -17.58
C ALA A 227 -8.05 -14.78 -17.39
N CYS A 228 -7.54 -15.56 -16.42
CA CYS A 228 -6.09 -15.72 -16.22
C CYS A 228 -5.45 -16.57 -17.33
N THR A 229 -6.17 -17.56 -17.89
CA THR A 229 -5.63 -18.49 -18.89
C THR A 229 -5.95 -18.11 -20.33
N SER A 230 -6.88 -17.17 -20.58
CA SER A 230 -7.34 -16.81 -21.94
C SER A 230 -6.39 -15.90 -22.71
N GLY A 231 -5.36 -15.35 -22.07
CA GLY A 231 -4.44 -14.36 -22.68
C GLY A 231 -5.01 -12.94 -22.80
N GLY A 232 -6.24 -12.69 -22.32
CA GLY A 232 -6.85 -11.36 -22.31
C GLY A 232 -6.21 -10.39 -21.29
N VAL A 233 -5.46 -10.93 -20.32
CA VAL A 233 -4.69 -10.18 -19.33
C VAL A 233 -3.21 -10.57 -19.46
N GLY A 234 -2.28 -9.64 -19.21
CA GLY A 234 -0.85 -9.94 -19.25
C GLY A 234 -0.46 -11.05 -18.27
N VAL A 235 0.47 -11.93 -18.67
CA VAL A 235 0.78 -13.18 -17.94
C VAL A 235 1.22 -12.88 -16.51
N ARG A 236 1.99 -11.80 -16.29
CA ARG A 236 2.35 -11.35 -14.93
C ARG A 236 1.13 -11.12 -14.04
N ASP A 237 0.14 -10.39 -14.56
CA ASP A 237 -1.02 -9.94 -13.79
C ASP A 237 -1.98 -11.11 -13.51
N ALA A 238 -2.11 -12.01 -14.49
CA ALA A 238 -2.79 -13.29 -14.36
C ALA A 238 -2.11 -14.20 -13.32
N ALA A 239 -0.78 -14.37 -13.39
CA ALA A 239 -0.02 -15.19 -12.45
C ALA A 239 -0.11 -14.67 -11.00
N ILE A 240 -0.01 -13.36 -10.79
CA ILE A 240 -0.21 -12.74 -9.46
C ILE A 240 -1.60 -13.06 -8.90
N THR A 241 -2.63 -12.95 -9.75
CA THR A 241 -4.02 -13.15 -9.32
C THR A 241 -4.31 -14.62 -9.04
N LEU A 242 -3.86 -15.52 -9.91
CA LEU A 242 -4.01 -16.97 -9.75
C LEU A 242 -3.22 -17.49 -8.54
N LEU A 243 -2.02 -16.98 -8.30
CA LEU A 243 -1.24 -17.27 -7.09
C LEU A 243 -2.01 -16.85 -5.83
N ALA A 244 -2.52 -15.62 -5.80
CA ALA A 244 -3.30 -15.14 -4.66
C ALA A 244 -4.61 -15.92 -4.46
N LEU A 245 -5.28 -16.33 -5.54
CA LEU A 245 -6.52 -17.10 -5.52
C LEU A 245 -6.32 -18.52 -4.98
N SER A 246 -5.25 -19.19 -5.42
CA SER A 246 -4.95 -20.59 -5.06
C SER A 246 -4.32 -20.73 -3.68
N THR A 247 -3.38 -19.86 -3.32
CA THR A 247 -2.59 -19.98 -2.07
C THR A 247 -3.09 -19.09 -0.94
N GLY A 248 -3.87 -18.05 -1.24
CA GLY A 248 -4.29 -17.06 -0.24
C GLY A 248 -3.15 -16.21 0.33
N LEU A 249 -1.99 -16.11 -0.35
CA LEU A 249 -0.87 -15.28 0.08
C LEU A 249 -1.25 -13.79 0.19
N ARG A 250 -0.63 -13.09 1.15
CA ARG A 250 -0.85 -11.64 1.32
C ARG A 250 -0.10 -10.88 0.23
N ALA A 251 -0.58 -9.68 -0.10
CA ALA A 251 0.08 -8.82 -1.08
C ALA A 251 1.56 -8.56 -0.75
N CYS A 252 1.90 -8.35 0.53
CA CYS A 252 3.29 -8.15 0.95
C CYS A 252 4.18 -9.36 0.69
N ASP A 253 3.63 -10.57 0.85
CA ASP A 253 4.37 -11.81 0.66
C ASP A 253 4.61 -12.02 -0.84
N ILE A 254 3.57 -11.84 -1.68
CA ILE A 254 3.68 -11.91 -3.14
C ILE A 254 4.70 -10.91 -3.71
N ILE A 255 4.73 -9.68 -3.16
CA ILE A 255 5.68 -8.64 -3.58
C ILE A 255 7.13 -9.03 -3.19
N ALA A 256 7.31 -9.71 -2.06
CA ALA A 256 8.61 -10.08 -1.52
C ALA A 256 9.18 -11.38 -2.13
N LEU A 257 8.37 -12.16 -2.86
CA LEU A 257 8.81 -13.39 -3.50
C LEU A 257 10.00 -13.16 -4.44
N ARG A 258 10.96 -14.07 -4.38
CA ARG A 258 12.16 -14.10 -5.21
C ARG A 258 12.14 -15.30 -6.15
N LEU A 259 12.93 -15.22 -7.21
CA LEU A 259 13.09 -16.33 -8.16
C LEU A 259 13.60 -17.61 -7.47
N GLY A 260 14.49 -17.47 -6.48
CA GLY A 260 15.04 -18.59 -5.70
C GLY A 260 14.08 -19.20 -4.68
N ASP A 261 12.91 -18.60 -4.45
CA ASP A 261 11.90 -19.13 -3.53
C ASP A 261 11.07 -20.25 -4.17
N ILE A 262 11.17 -20.43 -5.50
CA ILE A 262 10.43 -21.42 -6.27
C ILE A 262 11.27 -22.68 -6.46
N ASP A 263 10.76 -23.81 -5.95
CA ASP A 263 11.22 -25.14 -6.31
C ASP A 263 10.39 -25.64 -7.50
N TRP A 264 10.96 -25.51 -8.70
CA TRP A 264 10.31 -25.91 -9.95
C TRP A 264 10.10 -27.42 -10.08
N GLN A 265 11.00 -28.22 -9.50
CA GLN A 265 10.91 -29.69 -9.55
C GLN A 265 9.88 -30.20 -8.54
N GLY A 266 9.92 -29.67 -7.32
CA GLY A 266 8.96 -29.98 -6.27
C GLY A 266 7.62 -29.27 -6.40
N GLN A 267 7.48 -28.33 -7.35
CA GLN A 267 6.31 -27.46 -7.52
C GLN A 267 5.88 -26.79 -6.22
N THR A 268 6.82 -26.19 -5.48
CA THR A 268 6.52 -25.48 -4.23
C THR A 268 7.13 -24.09 -4.20
N ILE A 269 6.51 -23.19 -3.44
CA ILE A 269 7.12 -21.92 -3.05
C ILE A 269 7.44 -21.97 -1.55
N ARG A 270 8.66 -21.60 -1.20
CA ARG A 270 9.14 -21.47 0.18
C ARG A 270 9.43 -20.01 0.50
N LEU A 271 8.76 -19.45 1.50
CA LEU A 271 8.91 -18.04 1.86
C LEU A 271 8.79 -17.84 3.37
N VAL A 272 9.37 -16.75 3.87
CA VAL A 272 9.11 -16.26 5.23
C VAL A 272 8.12 -15.10 5.14
N GLN A 273 6.98 -15.24 5.81
CA GLN A 273 5.90 -14.26 5.72
C GLN A 273 6.32 -12.91 6.32
N GLN A 274 6.07 -11.83 5.59
CA GLN A 274 6.50 -10.48 5.97
C GLN A 274 5.79 -9.96 7.22
N LYS A 275 4.53 -10.37 7.44
CA LYS A 275 3.71 -9.87 8.55
C LYS A 275 3.94 -10.64 9.85
N THR A 276 4.15 -11.96 9.76
CA THR A 276 4.17 -12.86 10.92
C THR A 276 5.57 -13.38 11.24
N GLY A 277 6.50 -13.35 10.28
CA GLY A 277 7.83 -13.97 10.41
C GLY A 277 7.82 -15.49 10.29
N ASN A 278 6.66 -16.11 10.03
CA ASN A 278 6.54 -17.56 9.96
C ASN A 278 7.05 -18.08 8.61
N PRO A 279 7.88 -19.15 8.60
CA PRO A 279 8.19 -19.86 7.37
C PRO A 279 6.93 -20.55 6.85
N LEU A 280 6.74 -20.53 5.54
CA LEU A 280 5.60 -21.12 4.86
C LEU A 280 6.08 -21.81 3.58
N THR A 281 5.62 -23.04 3.37
CA THR A 281 5.76 -23.75 2.10
C THR A 281 4.37 -23.97 1.53
N VAL A 282 4.14 -23.51 0.29
CA VAL A 282 2.85 -23.71 -0.41
C VAL A 282 3.06 -24.49 -1.71
N PRO A 283 2.19 -25.44 -2.05
CA PRO A 283 2.23 -26.13 -3.32
C PRO A 283 1.76 -25.21 -4.46
N LEU A 284 2.32 -25.40 -5.64
CA LEU A 284 1.90 -24.79 -6.89
C LEU A 284 1.09 -25.78 -7.70
N ILE A 285 -0.02 -25.32 -8.27
CA ILE A 285 -0.78 -26.09 -9.25
C ILE A 285 -0.10 -26.01 -10.62
N ASP A 286 -0.20 -27.06 -11.44
CA ASP A 286 0.49 -27.17 -12.74
C ASP A 286 0.29 -25.95 -13.66
N VAL A 287 -0.95 -25.46 -13.72
CA VAL A 287 -1.31 -24.27 -14.52
C VAL A 287 -0.54 -23.04 -14.05
N LEU A 288 -0.43 -22.85 -12.74
CA LEU A 288 0.31 -21.73 -12.15
C LEU A 288 1.82 -21.88 -12.36
N THR A 289 2.36 -23.09 -12.20
CA THR A 289 3.78 -23.37 -12.46
C THR A 289 4.14 -23.02 -13.90
N SER A 290 3.29 -23.42 -14.85
CA SER A 290 3.48 -23.14 -16.28
C SER A 290 3.41 -21.64 -16.58
N MET A 291 2.43 -20.93 -16.00
CA MET A 291 2.32 -19.47 -16.16
C MET A 291 3.49 -18.71 -15.53
N LEU A 292 4.01 -19.17 -14.39
CA LEU A 292 5.18 -18.58 -13.76
C LEU A 292 6.43 -18.80 -14.62
N ALA A 293 6.60 -20.00 -15.18
CA ALA A 293 7.71 -20.29 -16.09
C ALA A 293 7.64 -19.40 -17.34
N ASP A 294 6.45 -19.29 -17.96
CA ASP A 294 6.24 -18.44 -19.13
C ASP A 294 6.53 -16.96 -18.83
N TYR A 295 6.04 -16.47 -17.69
CA TYR A 295 6.36 -15.12 -17.23
C TYR A 295 7.88 -14.92 -17.06
N VAL A 296 8.57 -15.83 -16.36
CA VAL A 296 9.99 -15.69 -16.05
C VAL A 296 10.86 -15.75 -17.31
N VAL A 297 10.51 -16.60 -18.27
CA VAL A 297 11.31 -16.82 -19.49
C VAL A 297 11.01 -15.80 -20.59
N HIS A 298 9.75 -15.44 -20.80
CA HIS A 298 9.34 -14.68 -22.00
C HIS A 298 8.88 -13.24 -21.73
N GLU A 299 8.26 -12.95 -20.58
CA GLU A 299 7.67 -11.63 -20.30
C GLU A 299 8.42 -10.78 -19.28
N ARG A 300 9.17 -11.42 -18.37
CA ARG A 300 9.86 -10.74 -17.27
C ARG A 300 10.96 -9.86 -17.86
N PRO A 301 10.90 -8.52 -17.68
CA PRO A 301 11.95 -7.63 -18.16
C PRO A 301 13.31 -8.00 -17.58
N GLU A 302 14.36 -7.85 -18.38
CA GLU A 302 15.74 -8.01 -17.91
C GLU A 302 16.04 -6.97 -16.81
N THR A 303 16.43 -7.47 -15.63
CA THR A 303 16.71 -6.65 -14.46
C THR A 303 17.59 -7.40 -13.47
N GLN A 304 18.39 -6.65 -12.71
CA GLN A 304 19.22 -7.16 -11.61
C GLN A 304 18.41 -7.42 -10.33
N ASP A 305 17.15 -6.97 -10.28
CA ASP A 305 16.24 -7.24 -9.18
C ASP A 305 15.87 -8.73 -9.20
N ASP A 306 16.06 -9.46 -8.09
CA ASP A 306 15.82 -10.91 -7.97
C ASP A 306 14.38 -11.27 -7.59
N HIS A 307 13.53 -10.26 -7.36
CA HIS A 307 12.12 -10.50 -7.03
C HIS A 307 11.41 -11.14 -8.23
N LEU A 308 10.54 -12.09 -7.95
CA LEU A 308 9.76 -12.81 -8.96
C LEU A 308 8.99 -11.82 -9.83
N PHE A 309 8.14 -11.00 -9.20
CA PHE A 309 7.30 -10.03 -9.91
C PHE A 309 7.90 -8.63 -9.93
N VAL A 310 8.20 -8.16 -11.13
CA VAL A 310 8.76 -6.82 -11.37
C VAL A 310 7.80 -5.94 -12.17
N ARG A 311 8.08 -4.64 -12.19
CA ARG A 311 7.32 -3.67 -12.96
C ARG A 311 7.53 -3.87 -14.46
N ARG A 312 6.42 -3.92 -15.21
CA ARG A 312 6.42 -3.90 -16.69
C ARG A 312 6.95 -2.58 -17.28
N VAL A 313 6.91 -1.49 -16.50
CA VAL A 313 7.40 -0.17 -16.92
C VAL A 313 8.61 0.20 -16.09
N ALA A 314 9.63 0.79 -16.72
CA ALA A 314 10.85 1.23 -16.06
C ALA A 314 10.61 2.17 -14.83
N PRO A 315 11.50 2.16 -13.84
CA PRO A 315 12.53 1.13 -13.61
C PRO A 315 11.91 -0.26 -13.37
N HIS A 316 12.51 -1.29 -13.96
CA HIS A 316 12.09 -2.69 -13.86
C HIS A 316 12.50 -3.32 -12.52
N VAL A 317 12.01 -2.71 -11.43
CA VAL A 317 12.23 -3.17 -10.05
C VAL A 317 10.98 -3.86 -9.52
N ARG A 318 11.09 -4.48 -8.34
CA ARG A 318 9.97 -5.10 -7.63
C ARG A 318 8.75 -4.19 -7.53
N LEU A 319 7.57 -4.81 -7.44
CA LEU A 319 6.33 -4.09 -7.15
C LEU A 319 6.44 -3.35 -5.81
N ARG A 320 5.88 -2.14 -5.72
CA ARG A 320 6.18 -1.24 -4.59
C ARG A 320 5.39 -1.57 -3.33
N ASP A 321 4.09 -1.78 -3.49
CA ASP A 321 3.15 -1.88 -2.38
C ASP A 321 1.87 -2.66 -2.75
N HIS A 322 1.04 -2.89 -1.73
CA HIS A 322 -0.25 -3.57 -1.87
C HIS A 322 -1.19 -2.91 -2.90
N ALA A 323 -1.06 -1.60 -3.15
CA ALA A 323 -1.88 -0.92 -4.15
C ALA A 323 -1.52 -1.37 -5.57
N SER A 324 -0.25 -1.73 -5.80
CA SER A 324 0.20 -2.33 -7.06
C SER A 324 -0.50 -3.67 -7.31
N ILE A 325 -0.56 -4.55 -6.29
CA ILE A 325 -1.25 -5.84 -6.37
C ILE A 325 -2.76 -5.65 -6.52
N HIS A 326 -3.37 -4.73 -5.76
CA HIS A 326 -4.80 -4.43 -5.88
C HIS A 326 -5.17 -4.01 -7.31
N ARG A 327 -4.36 -3.15 -7.95
CA ARG A 327 -4.60 -2.72 -9.33
C ARG A 327 -4.54 -3.90 -10.31
N VAL A 328 -3.58 -4.80 -10.12
CA VAL A 328 -3.45 -6.03 -10.91
C VAL A 328 -4.68 -6.92 -10.75
N THR A 329 -5.05 -7.24 -9.50
CA THR A 329 -6.20 -8.10 -9.23
C THR A 329 -7.51 -7.46 -9.69
N ALA A 330 -7.67 -6.15 -9.55
CA ALA A 330 -8.87 -5.45 -10.02
C ALA A 330 -8.99 -5.52 -11.55
N ALA A 331 -7.89 -5.38 -12.29
CA ALA A 331 -7.90 -5.51 -13.74
C ALA A 331 -8.31 -6.92 -14.20
N VAL A 332 -7.81 -7.96 -13.53
CA VAL A 332 -8.23 -9.36 -13.81
C VAL A 332 -9.70 -9.57 -13.49
N PHE A 333 -10.20 -9.05 -12.36
CA PHE A 333 -11.63 -9.17 -12.01
C PHE A 333 -12.53 -8.49 -13.04
N THR A 334 -12.13 -7.30 -13.51
CA THR A 334 -12.85 -6.62 -14.59
C THR A 334 -12.83 -7.42 -15.89
N ALA A 335 -11.68 -8.00 -16.26
CA ALA A 335 -11.58 -8.86 -17.45
C ALA A 335 -12.37 -10.16 -17.32
N ALA A 336 -12.60 -10.64 -16.10
CA ALA A 336 -13.45 -11.79 -15.79
C ALA A 336 -14.94 -11.44 -15.66
N GLU A 337 -15.32 -10.16 -15.83
CA GLU A 337 -16.68 -9.66 -15.64
C GLU A 337 -17.24 -9.92 -14.22
N VAL A 338 -16.35 -9.99 -13.22
CA VAL A 338 -16.69 -10.14 -11.80
C VAL A 338 -16.65 -8.76 -11.14
N THR A 339 -17.77 -8.04 -11.18
CA THR A 339 -17.86 -6.63 -10.73
C THR A 339 -18.56 -6.42 -9.40
N ASP A 340 -19.30 -7.43 -8.90
CA ASP A 340 -20.09 -7.31 -7.67
C ASP A 340 -19.22 -7.27 -6.41
N VAL A 341 -17.98 -7.75 -6.52
CA VAL A 341 -17.00 -7.77 -5.44
C VAL A 341 -15.74 -7.01 -5.82
N LYS A 342 -15.13 -6.36 -4.83
CA LYS A 342 -13.85 -5.67 -5.02
C LYS A 342 -12.71 -6.67 -4.99
N GLY A 343 -12.08 -6.88 -6.14
CA GLY A 343 -10.86 -7.67 -6.27
C GLY A 343 -9.75 -7.21 -5.32
N GLY A 344 -8.96 -8.17 -4.83
CA GLY A 344 -7.83 -7.89 -3.94
C GLY A 344 -7.41 -9.09 -3.11
N THR A 345 -6.16 -9.08 -2.65
CA THR A 345 -5.59 -10.20 -1.88
C THR A 345 -6.35 -10.50 -0.60
N ARG A 346 -7.00 -9.52 0.04
CA ARG A 346 -7.86 -9.78 1.20
C ARG A 346 -9.07 -10.64 0.83
N LEU A 347 -9.74 -10.34 -0.28
CA LEU A 347 -10.86 -11.12 -0.78
C LEU A 347 -10.39 -12.52 -1.19
N LEU A 348 -9.33 -12.60 -2.00
CA LEU A 348 -8.78 -13.87 -2.50
C LEU A 348 -8.33 -14.80 -1.37
N ARG A 349 -7.63 -14.26 -0.37
CA ARG A 349 -7.24 -15.01 0.82
C ARG A 349 -8.45 -15.50 1.61
N HIS A 350 -9.48 -14.68 1.72
CA HIS A 350 -10.70 -15.03 2.39
C HIS A 350 -11.47 -16.13 1.64
N ASN A 351 -11.50 -16.06 0.31
CA ASN A 351 -12.04 -17.10 -0.56
C ASN A 351 -11.27 -18.42 -0.40
N ALA A 352 -9.94 -18.40 -0.42
CA ALA A 352 -9.11 -19.60 -0.19
C ALA A 352 -9.41 -20.26 1.16
N ALA A 353 -9.50 -19.47 2.23
CA ALA A 353 -9.88 -19.96 3.57
C ALA A 353 -11.28 -20.58 3.59
N SER A 354 -12.26 -19.88 2.99
CA SER A 354 -13.65 -20.35 2.93
C SER A 354 -13.79 -21.65 2.13
N ARG A 355 -13.08 -21.78 1.01
CA ARG A 355 -13.07 -23.02 0.21
C ARG A 355 -12.44 -24.19 0.97
N MET A 356 -11.33 -23.98 1.68
CA MET A 356 -10.75 -25.01 2.55
C MET A 356 -11.72 -25.44 3.66
N LEU A 357 -12.44 -24.48 4.26
CA LEU A 357 -13.42 -24.75 5.30
C LEU A 357 -14.59 -25.59 4.77
N ARG A 358 -15.13 -25.23 3.59
CA ARG A 358 -16.18 -25.99 2.87
C ARG A 358 -15.71 -27.39 2.49
N ALA A 359 -14.43 -27.56 2.15
CA ALA A 359 -13.81 -28.86 1.93
C ALA A 359 -13.52 -29.65 3.23
N ALA A 360 -14.11 -29.23 4.37
CA ALA A 360 -13.94 -29.84 5.69
C ALA A 360 -12.48 -29.88 6.19
N THR A 361 -11.61 -28.99 5.72
CA THR A 361 -10.23 -28.89 6.20
C THR A 361 -10.22 -28.40 7.66
N PRO A 362 -9.49 -29.05 8.58
CA PRO A 362 -9.40 -28.60 9.97
C PRO A 362 -8.86 -27.16 10.10
N LEU A 363 -9.43 -26.38 11.02
CA LEU A 363 -9.01 -24.98 11.27
C LEU A 363 -7.51 -24.82 11.56
N PRO A 364 -6.84 -25.70 12.34
CA PRO A 364 -5.40 -25.61 12.56
C PRO A 364 -4.60 -25.73 11.25
N THR A 365 -5.06 -26.60 10.33
CA THR A 365 -4.45 -26.75 9.00
C THR A 365 -4.65 -25.50 8.15
N ILE A 366 -5.87 -24.91 8.16
CA ILE A 366 -6.13 -23.64 7.46
C ILE A 366 -5.25 -22.52 8.03
N ALA A 367 -5.11 -22.45 9.35
CA ALA A 367 -4.25 -21.49 10.02
C ALA A 367 -2.78 -21.64 9.59
N ALA A 368 -2.28 -22.88 9.51
CA ALA A 368 -0.93 -23.19 9.06
C ALA A 368 -0.71 -22.79 7.58
N VAL A 369 -1.60 -23.21 6.67
CA VAL A 369 -1.53 -22.89 5.23
C VAL A 369 -1.55 -21.38 5.00
N LEU A 370 -2.39 -20.66 5.76
CA LEU A 370 -2.47 -19.22 5.66
C LEU A 370 -1.31 -18.51 6.39
N GLY A 371 -0.57 -19.19 7.26
CA GLY A 371 0.45 -18.59 8.12
C GLY A 371 -0.14 -17.59 9.12
N HIS A 372 -1.09 -18.06 9.92
CA HIS A 372 -1.62 -17.31 11.05
C HIS A 372 -0.77 -17.57 12.29
N ALA A 373 -0.45 -16.51 13.03
CA ALA A 373 0.24 -16.62 14.31
C ALA A 373 -0.70 -17.04 15.45
N SER A 374 -2.02 -16.88 15.27
CA SER A 374 -3.04 -17.27 16.24
C SER A 374 -4.28 -17.84 15.56
N GLU A 375 -4.90 -18.84 16.19
CA GLU A 375 -6.16 -19.43 15.73
C GLU A 375 -7.33 -18.44 15.76
N GLU A 376 -7.30 -17.45 16.67
CA GLU A 376 -8.26 -16.33 16.70
C GLU A 376 -8.38 -15.61 15.36
N SER A 377 -7.26 -15.48 14.63
CA SER A 377 -7.25 -14.86 13.31
C SER A 377 -7.99 -15.70 12.26
N THR A 378 -8.08 -17.02 12.48
CA THR A 378 -8.77 -17.97 11.61
C THR A 378 -10.27 -18.03 11.91
N LYS A 379 -10.68 -17.72 13.15
CA LYS A 379 -12.10 -17.69 13.54
C LYS A 379 -12.93 -16.71 12.71
N GLN A 380 -12.31 -15.66 12.17
CA GLN A 380 -12.96 -14.71 11.26
C GLN A 380 -13.53 -15.37 10.00
N TYR A 381 -13.04 -16.56 9.61
CA TYR A 381 -13.53 -17.30 8.44
C TYR A 381 -14.72 -18.22 8.74
N MET A 382 -15.04 -18.48 10.01
CA MET A 382 -16.14 -19.39 10.38
C MET A 382 -17.53 -18.82 10.12
N ASN A 383 -17.67 -17.49 10.12
CA ASN A 383 -18.97 -16.81 10.01
C ASN A 383 -19.67 -16.96 8.64
N ILE A 384 -19.17 -17.82 7.75
CA ILE A 384 -19.57 -17.90 6.34
C ILE A 384 -19.87 -19.34 5.91
N ASP A 385 -19.63 -20.31 6.78
CA ASP A 385 -20.06 -21.68 6.55
C ASP A 385 -21.52 -21.81 7.00
N ASP A 386 -22.43 -21.21 6.23
CA ASP A 386 -23.86 -21.17 6.55
C ASP A 386 -24.42 -22.59 6.75
N GLU A 387 -23.99 -23.56 5.95
CA GLU A 387 -24.41 -24.96 6.08
C GLU A 387 -24.00 -25.57 7.43
N ARG A 388 -22.76 -25.37 7.89
CA ARG A 388 -22.36 -25.85 9.22
C ARG A 388 -22.98 -25.02 10.34
N LEU A 389 -23.11 -23.71 10.17
CA LEU A 389 -23.76 -22.84 11.14
C LEU A 389 -25.21 -23.26 11.37
N LEU A 390 -25.93 -23.62 10.31
CA LEU A 390 -27.29 -24.18 10.38
C LEU A 390 -27.35 -25.50 11.18
N ARG A 391 -26.32 -26.34 11.10
CA ARG A 391 -26.22 -27.57 11.93
C ARG A 391 -25.97 -27.30 13.41
N CYS A 392 -25.45 -26.11 13.74
CA CYS A 392 -25.22 -25.67 15.12
C CYS A 392 -26.43 -24.96 15.73
N VAL A 393 -27.51 -24.74 14.97
CA VAL A 393 -28.74 -24.12 15.48
C VAL A 393 -29.47 -25.12 16.38
N LEU A 394 -29.77 -24.69 17.61
CA LEU A 394 -30.57 -25.48 18.53
C LEU A 394 -31.99 -25.68 17.97
N PRO A 395 -32.59 -26.86 18.14
CA PRO A 395 -33.97 -27.09 17.72
C PRO A 395 -34.90 -26.10 18.42
N VAL A 396 -35.80 -25.47 17.65
CA VAL A 396 -36.79 -24.54 18.20
C VAL A 396 -37.68 -25.30 19.21
N PRO A 397 -37.78 -24.84 20.47
CA PRO A 397 -38.61 -25.47 21.49
C PRO A 397 -40.05 -25.65 21.00
N GLN A 398 -40.68 -26.78 21.32
CA GLN A 398 -42.05 -27.09 20.86
C GLN A 398 -43.09 -26.03 21.28
N SER A 399 -42.86 -25.35 22.40
CA SER A 399 -43.71 -24.25 22.91
C SER A 399 -43.61 -22.94 22.11
N ALA A 400 -42.69 -22.85 21.14
CA ALA A 400 -42.45 -21.67 20.32
C ALA A 400 -42.72 -21.92 18.83
N ARG A 401 -43.33 -23.06 18.47
CA ARG A 401 -43.79 -23.33 17.11
C ARG A 401 -45.21 -22.77 16.95
N PRO A 402 -45.50 -22.01 15.86
CA PRO A 402 -46.79 -21.36 15.64
C PRO A 402 -47.94 -22.36 15.42
#